data_AF-A0A969I6B3-F1
#
_entry.id   AF-A0A969I6B3-F1
#
_cell.length_a   1.000
_cell.length_b   1.000
_cell.length_c   1.000
_cell.angle_alpha   90.00
_cell.angle_beta   90.00
_cell.angle_gamma   90.00
#
_symmetry.space_group_name_H-M   'P 1'
#
loop_
_entity.id
_entity.type
_entity.pdbx_description
1 polymer ?
#
loop_
_entity_poly.entity_id
_entity_poly.type
_entity_poly.pdbx_seq_one_letter_code
_entity_poly.pdbx_strand_id
1 'polypeptide(L)'
;MPLDERVDEEQDADRPEPHVDRLAPETVAQAAHWFDFDRFHAEVRRVARPRGVLALWTYEKFRIETPLDRLIDTFYTDVVGKYWPPERRYVEEAYRTLPFPFEEIAAPNFTFQTQWSLEQVVRYLNTWSAVQRFTRERRYDPVAELLPVLAVCWGPADLTRSVTWPIHLRVGRV
;
A
#
# COMPACT_ATOMS: atom_id res chain seq x y z
N MET A 1 47.05 -37.66 -35.58
CA MET A 1 47.85 -36.59 -34.95
C MET A 1 47.09 -35.28 -35.12
N PRO A 2 47.08 -34.38 -34.11
CA PRO A 2 46.06 -34.21 -33.07
C PRO A 2 45.45 -32.78 -33.15
N LEU A 3 44.50 -32.31 -32.33
CA LEU A 3 44.43 -32.08 -30.86
C LEU A 3 42.94 -31.86 -30.54
N ASP A 4 42.26 -32.64 -29.69
CA ASP A 4 42.17 -32.58 -28.20
C ASP A 4 42.17 -31.15 -27.64
N GLU A 5 40.99 -30.55 -27.51
CA GLU A 5 40.74 -29.38 -26.66
C GLU A 5 39.71 -29.79 -25.60
N ARG A 6 40.24 -30.27 -24.47
CA ARG A 6 39.51 -30.40 -23.22
C ARG A 6 39.39 -29.00 -22.64
N VAL A 7 38.17 -28.52 -22.48
CA VAL A 7 37.90 -27.39 -21.60
C VAL A 7 37.60 -27.99 -20.24
N ASP A 8 38.50 -27.70 -19.30
CA ASP A 8 38.51 -28.17 -17.93
C ASP A 8 37.21 -27.83 -17.18
N GLU A 9 36.74 -28.82 -16.42
CA GLU A 9 35.75 -28.66 -15.36
C GLU A 9 36.33 -27.72 -14.29
N GLU A 10 35.92 -26.45 -14.29
CA GLU A 10 36.18 -25.57 -13.16
C GLU A 10 35.16 -25.91 -12.07
N GLN A 11 35.62 -26.74 -11.12
CA GLN A 11 34.96 -26.97 -9.84
C GLN A 11 34.90 -25.65 -9.07
N ASP A 12 33.81 -24.89 -9.24
CA ASP A 12 33.45 -23.82 -8.29
C ASP A 12 32.80 -24.48 -7.05
N ALA A 13 33.63 -25.23 -6.32
CA ALA A 13 33.32 -25.72 -5.00
C ALA A 13 33.63 -24.60 -3.99
N ASP A 14 32.62 -24.28 -3.18
CA ASP A 14 32.72 -23.51 -1.93
C ASP A 14 32.60 -21.98 -2.03
N ARG A 15 31.59 -21.50 -2.78
CA ARG A 15 31.00 -20.18 -2.48
C ARG A 15 29.88 -20.40 -1.44
N PRO A 16 29.98 -19.87 -0.21
CA PRO A 16 28.87 -19.97 0.73
C PRO A 16 27.67 -19.25 0.14
N GLU A 17 26.64 -20.02 -0.24
CA GLU A 17 25.34 -19.44 -0.56
C GLU A 17 24.92 -18.58 0.64
N PRO A 18 24.46 -17.34 0.44
CA PRO A 18 23.90 -16.59 1.54
C PRO A 18 22.75 -17.43 2.10
N HIS A 19 22.90 -17.86 3.36
CA HIS A 19 21.81 -18.39 4.19
C HIS A 19 20.79 -17.26 4.42
N VAL A 20 20.08 -16.90 3.35
CA VAL A 20 18.79 -16.27 3.46
C VAL A 20 17.91 -17.40 3.97
N ASP A 21 17.64 -17.43 5.28
CA ASP A 21 16.53 -18.18 5.84
C ASP A 21 15.35 -17.94 4.87
N ARG A 22 14.98 -18.97 4.09
CA ARG A 22 13.96 -18.88 3.03
C ARG A 22 12.58 -18.75 3.69
N LEU A 23 12.35 -17.60 4.29
CA LEU A 23 11.05 -17.14 4.76
C LEU A 23 10.23 -16.91 3.50
N ALA A 24 9.24 -17.77 3.24
CA ALA A 24 8.21 -17.45 2.27
C ALA A 24 7.18 -16.60 3.02
N PRO A 25 7.08 -15.28 2.77
CA PRO A 25 6.12 -14.47 3.50
C PRO A 25 4.71 -14.73 2.96
N GLU A 26 3.77 -15.04 3.84
CA GLU A 26 2.36 -14.83 3.55
C GLU A 26 2.12 -13.32 3.49
N THR A 27 1.62 -12.79 2.35
CA THR A 27 1.44 -11.34 2.18
C THR A 27 -0.02 -10.98 1.93
N VAL A 28 -0.47 -9.90 2.58
CA VAL A 28 -1.79 -9.31 2.31
C VAL A 28 -1.63 -7.83 2.02
N ALA A 29 -1.93 -7.47 0.78
CA ALA A 29 -1.85 -6.11 0.27
C ALA A 29 -3.22 -5.44 0.32
N GLN A 30 -3.41 -4.43 1.18
CA GLN A 30 -4.60 -3.57 1.23
C GLN A 30 -5.96 -4.25 1.46
N ALA A 31 -5.99 -5.51 1.90
CA ALA A 31 -7.25 -6.25 2.06
C ALA A 31 -7.52 -6.75 3.48
N ALA A 32 -6.51 -6.76 4.37
CA ALA A 32 -6.62 -7.39 5.68
C ALA A 32 -7.79 -6.86 6.53
N HIS A 33 -8.14 -5.58 6.39
CA HIS A 33 -9.26 -4.95 7.09
C HIS A 33 -10.65 -5.44 6.69
N TRP A 34 -10.77 -6.25 5.63
CA TRP A 34 -12.04 -6.86 5.19
C TRP A 34 -12.23 -8.30 5.68
N PHE A 35 -11.24 -8.90 6.33
CA PHE A 35 -11.25 -10.33 6.66
C PHE A 35 -11.94 -10.61 7.99
N ASP A 36 -12.49 -11.82 8.10
CA ASP A 36 -12.76 -12.46 9.38
C ASP A 36 -11.42 -12.81 10.03
N PHE A 37 -11.04 -12.08 11.07
CA PHE A 37 -9.71 -12.18 11.67
C PHE A 37 -9.43 -13.57 12.24
N ASP A 38 -10.40 -14.19 12.92
CA ASP A 38 -10.19 -15.49 13.56
C ASP A 38 -9.96 -16.57 12.50
N ARG A 39 -10.80 -16.59 11.46
CA ARG A 39 -10.66 -17.53 10.34
C ARG A 39 -9.36 -17.28 9.57
N PHE A 40 -9.02 -16.01 9.34
CA PHE A 40 -7.80 -15.63 8.65
C PHE A 40 -6.55 -16.09 9.41
N HIS A 41 -6.47 -15.82 10.72
CA HIS A 41 -5.33 -16.23 11.53
C HIS A 41 -5.21 -17.75 11.67
N ALA A 42 -6.33 -18.46 11.78
CA ALA A 42 -6.33 -19.92 11.77
C ALA A 42 -5.74 -20.46 10.45
N GLU A 43 -6.12 -19.88 9.33
CA GLU A 43 -5.64 -20.29 8.02
C GLU A 43 -4.16 -19.96 7.82
N VAL A 44 -3.70 -18.78 8.24
CA VAL A 44 -2.28 -18.41 8.22
C VAL A 44 -1.45 -19.45 8.98
N ARG A 45 -1.85 -19.84 10.20
CA ARG A 45 -1.15 -20.89 10.96
C ARG A 45 -1.15 -22.24 10.26
N ARG A 46 -2.21 -22.58 9.53
CA ARG A 46 -2.35 -23.86 8.81
C ARG A 46 -1.40 -23.95 7.62
N VAL A 47 -1.18 -22.83 6.91
CA VAL A 47 -0.40 -22.81 5.66
C VAL A 47 1.06 -22.40 5.86
N ALA A 48 1.37 -21.70 6.95
CA ALA A 48 2.71 -21.24 7.23
C ALA A 48 3.70 -22.37 7.37
N ARG A 49 4.89 -22.17 6.82
CA ARG A 49 6.04 -23.05 7.06
C ARG A 49 6.58 -22.84 8.48
N PRO A 50 7.36 -23.78 9.03
CA PRO A 50 8.11 -23.53 10.26
C PRO A 50 8.90 -22.23 10.17
N ARG A 51 8.74 -21.36 11.16
CA ARG A 51 9.33 -20.00 11.21
C ARG A 51 8.78 -19.06 10.12
N GLY A 52 7.57 -19.30 9.61
CA GLY A 52 6.89 -18.46 8.62
C GLY A 52 6.68 -17.02 9.08
N VAL A 53 6.46 -16.12 8.13
CA VAL A 53 6.28 -14.69 8.40
C VAL A 53 5.04 -14.20 7.67
N LEU A 54 4.11 -13.64 8.42
CA LEU A 54 2.98 -12.90 7.87
C LEU A 54 3.35 -11.43 7.75
N ALA A 55 3.23 -10.87 6.55
CA ALA A 55 3.38 -9.44 6.30
C ALA A 55 2.07 -8.83 5.77
N LEU A 56 1.40 -8.06 6.61
CA LEU A 56 0.26 -7.24 6.22
C LEU A 56 0.78 -5.86 5.82
N TRP A 57 0.32 -5.33 4.70
CA TRP A 57 0.69 -3.97 4.32
C TRP A 57 -0.47 -3.16 3.73
N THR A 58 -0.40 -1.85 3.92
CA THR A 58 -1.39 -0.89 3.44
C THR A 58 -0.75 0.46 3.16
N TYR A 59 -1.51 1.33 2.49
CA TYR A 59 -1.20 2.74 2.38
C TYR A 59 -2.53 3.51 2.54
N GLU A 60 -2.45 4.72 3.10
CA GLU A 60 -3.62 5.57 3.29
C GLU A 60 -3.93 6.37 2.00
N LYS A 61 -4.24 7.66 2.11
CA LYS A 61 -4.25 8.58 0.98
C LYS A 61 -2.84 9.11 0.71
N PHE A 62 -2.63 9.62 -0.49
CA PHE A 62 -1.37 10.24 -0.87
C PHE A 62 -1.15 11.60 -0.20
N ARG A 63 0.10 12.06 -0.28
CA ARG A 63 0.56 13.41 0.06
C ARG A 63 1.29 14.04 -1.12
N ILE A 64 1.15 15.34 -1.29
CA ILE A 64 1.81 16.14 -2.33
C ILE A 64 2.63 17.23 -1.66
N GLU A 65 1.98 18.33 -1.29
CA GLU A 65 2.52 19.45 -0.55
C GLU A 65 1.38 20.33 -0.02
N THR A 66 1.68 21.22 0.92
CA THR A 66 0.77 22.31 1.29
C THR A 66 0.78 23.39 0.19
N PRO A 67 -0.38 23.89 -0.27
CA PRO A 67 -1.71 23.79 0.33
C PRO A 67 -2.59 22.63 -0.14
N LEU A 68 -2.19 21.87 -1.17
CA LEU A 68 -2.99 20.79 -1.77
C LEU A 68 -3.39 19.73 -0.74
N ASP A 69 -2.47 19.33 0.13
CA ASP A 69 -2.75 18.35 1.19
C ASP A 69 -3.92 18.75 2.08
N ARG A 70 -4.04 20.03 2.44
CA ARG A 70 -5.13 20.53 3.30
C ARG A 70 -6.48 20.45 2.61
N LEU A 71 -6.52 20.78 1.32
CA LEU A 71 -7.74 20.67 0.51
C LEU A 71 -8.21 19.21 0.45
N ILE A 72 -7.27 18.29 0.24
CA ILE A 72 -7.55 16.85 0.17
C ILE A 72 -7.97 16.31 1.55
N ASP A 73 -7.33 16.74 2.64
CA ASP A 73 -7.71 16.36 4.01
C ASP A 73 -9.15 16.81 4.36
N THR A 74 -9.48 18.06 4.01
CA THR A 74 -10.83 18.62 4.22
C THR A 74 -11.85 17.85 3.39
N PHE A 75 -11.55 17.59 2.12
CA PHE A 75 -12.42 16.79 1.25
C PHE A 75 -12.64 15.38 1.81
N TYR A 76 -11.56 14.71 2.23
CA TYR A 76 -11.57 13.36 2.79
C TYR A 76 -12.46 13.25 4.03
N THR A 77 -12.38 14.24 4.92
CA THR A 77 -13.02 14.22 6.24
C THR A 77 -14.41 14.83 6.21
N ASP A 78 -14.58 15.99 5.59
CA ASP A 78 -15.80 16.79 5.75
C ASP A 78 -16.81 16.53 4.62
N VAL A 79 -16.32 16.25 3.40
CA VAL A 79 -17.18 16.04 2.23
C VAL A 79 -17.57 14.58 2.09
N VAL A 80 -16.57 13.70 2.00
CA VAL A 80 -16.79 12.26 1.79
C VAL A 80 -16.69 11.42 3.07
N GLY A 81 -16.36 12.03 4.22
CA GLY A 81 -16.09 11.33 5.48
C GLY A 81 -17.16 10.33 5.89
N LYS A 82 -18.42 10.76 5.87
CA LYS A 82 -19.58 9.92 6.25
C LYS A 82 -19.84 8.73 5.32
N TYR A 83 -19.17 8.67 4.18
CA TYR A 83 -19.30 7.59 3.20
C TYR A 83 -18.21 6.52 3.32
N TRP A 84 -17.17 6.76 4.12
CA TRP A 84 -16.16 5.75 4.39
C TRP A 84 -16.77 4.58 5.18
N PRO A 85 -16.38 3.33 4.84
CA PRO A 85 -16.73 2.18 5.66
C PRO A 85 -16.00 2.24 7.01
N PRO A 86 -16.61 1.77 8.11
CA PRO A 86 -15.97 1.80 9.43
C PRO A 86 -14.65 1.01 9.47
N GLU A 87 -14.50 -0.01 8.63
CA GLU A 87 -13.27 -0.79 8.47
C GLU A 87 -12.07 0.05 8.00
N ARG A 88 -12.33 1.22 7.39
CA ARG A 88 -11.28 2.15 6.92
C ARG A 88 -10.38 2.63 8.06
N ARG A 89 -10.89 2.67 9.30
CA ARG A 89 -10.11 3.04 10.49
C ARG A 89 -8.82 2.23 10.64
N TYR A 90 -8.83 0.95 10.26
CA TYR A 90 -7.64 0.11 10.34
C TYR A 90 -6.56 0.59 9.38
N VAL A 91 -6.92 1.08 8.19
CA VAL A 91 -5.97 1.64 7.24
C VAL A 91 -5.41 2.97 7.74
N GLU A 92 -6.28 3.84 8.27
CA GLU A 92 -5.89 5.15 8.84
C GLU A 92 -4.97 5.00 10.06
N GLU A 93 -5.17 3.95 10.86
CA GLU A 93 -4.33 3.61 12.00
C GLU A 93 -3.12 2.75 11.61
N ALA A 94 -2.79 2.66 10.31
CA ALA A 94 -1.63 1.94 9.79
C ALA A 94 -1.59 0.45 10.22
N TYR A 95 -2.77 -0.18 10.31
CA TYR A 95 -3.00 -1.53 10.84
C TYR A 95 -2.55 -1.78 12.28
N ARG A 96 -2.16 -0.76 13.05
CA ARG A 96 -1.70 -0.92 14.44
C ARG A 96 -2.76 -1.49 15.37
N THR A 97 -4.03 -1.22 15.10
CA THR A 97 -5.19 -1.64 15.91
C THR A 97 -5.89 -2.89 15.39
N LEU A 98 -5.45 -3.42 14.23
CA LEU A 98 -5.99 -4.66 13.67
C LEU A 98 -5.67 -5.82 14.64
N PRO A 99 -6.57 -6.79 14.91
CA PRO A 99 -6.22 -7.93 15.74
C PRO A 99 -5.07 -8.72 15.12
N PHE A 100 -3.95 -8.87 15.83
CA PHE A 100 -2.75 -9.50 15.27
C PHE A 100 -2.08 -10.39 16.32
N PRO A 101 -2.43 -11.69 16.39
CA PRO A 101 -1.98 -12.61 17.43
C PRO A 101 -0.65 -13.28 17.07
N PHE A 102 0.29 -12.51 16.53
CA PHE A 102 1.61 -12.96 16.10
C PHE A 102 2.69 -12.09 16.76
N GLU A 103 3.86 -12.68 17.01
CA GLU A 103 5.01 -11.93 17.56
C GLU A 103 5.49 -10.92 16.51
N GLU A 104 5.31 -9.63 16.79
CA GLU A 104 5.65 -8.57 15.84
C GLU A 104 7.16 -8.45 15.60
N ILE A 105 7.54 -8.27 14.33
CA ILE A 105 8.90 -7.99 13.91
C ILE A 105 8.95 -6.56 13.37
N ALA A 106 10.01 -5.83 13.72
CA ALA A 106 10.24 -4.51 13.17
C ALA A 106 10.34 -4.55 11.64
N ALA A 107 9.53 -3.73 10.97
CA ALA A 107 9.57 -3.55 9.53
C ALA A 107 10.19 -2.19 9.19
N PRO A 108 10.99 -2.09 8.12
CA PRO A 108 11.47 -0.81 7.63
C PRO A 108 10.30 0.01 7.08
N ASN A 109 10.47 1.34 7.10
CA ASN A 109 9.52 2.25 6.46
C ASN A 109 9.74 2.25 4.95
N PHE A 110 8.64 2.18 4.19
CA PHE A 110 8.68 2.34 2.74
C PHE A 110 7.78 3.49 2.34
N THR A 111 8.18 4.18 1.27
CA THR A 111 7.38 5.22 0.64
C THR A 111 7.34 4.94 -0.85
N PHE A 112 6.14 4.89 -1.42
CA PHE A 112 5.98 4.92 -2.86
C PHE A 112 5.90 6.38 -3.32
N GLN A 113 6.63 6.73 -4.37
CA GLN A 113 6.65 8.08 -4.93
C GLN A 113 6.51 8.04 -6.45
N THR A 114 5.76 8.99 -7.00
CA THR A 114 5.58 9.18 -8.44
C THR A 114 5.39 10.66 -8.77
N GLN A 115 5.39 11.01 -10.06
CA GLN A 115 5.08 12.36 -10.54
C GLN A 115 3.72 12.33 -11.23
N TRP A 116 2.76 13.10 -10.73
CA TRP A 116 1.41 13.16 -11.31
C TRP A 116 1.04 14.55 -11.77
N SER A 117 0.25 14.62 -12.84
CA SER A 117 -0.52 15.82 -13.21
C SER A 117 -1.78 15.96 -12.35
N LEU A 118 -2.40 17.14 -12.40
CA LEU A 118 -3.69 17.38 -11.73
C LEU A 118 -4.77 16.38 -12.19
N GLU A 119 -4.80 16.05 -13.48
CA GLU A 119 -5.76 15.11 -14.04
C GLU A 119 -5.61 13.70 -13.42
N GLN A 120 -4.37 13.25 -13.21
CA GLN A 120 -4.11 11.95 -12.58
C GLN A 120 -4.55 11.95 -11.12
N VAL A 121 -4.33 13.05 -10.39
CA VAL A 121 -4.83 13.21 -9.01
C VAL A 121 -6.36 13.12 -8.97
N VAL A 122 -7.05 13.88 -9.83
CA VAL A 122 -8.52 13.89 -9.92
C VAL A 122 -9.06 12.50 -10.25
N ARG A 123 -8.43 11.81 -11.20
CA ARG A 123 -8.80 10.44 -11.59
C ARG A 123 -8.64 9.48 -10.41
N TYR A 124 -7.54 9.59 -9.67
CA TYR A 124 -7.30 8.77 -8.49
C TYR A 124 -8.31 9.04 -7.37
N LEU A 125 -8.64 10.30 -7.08
CA LEU A 125 -9.67 10.67 -6.09
C LEU A 125 -11.02 10.02 -6.43
N ASN A 126 -11.38 9.96 -7.71
CA ASN A 126 -12.58 9.29 -8.20
C ASN A 126 -12.61 7.76 -7.99
N THR A 127 -11.47 7.13 -7.71
CA THR A 127 -11.41 5.70 -7.36
C THR A 127 -11.76 5.43 -5.90
N TRP A 128 -11.82 6.46 -5.04
CA TRP A 128 -12.12 6.28 -3.63
C TRP A 128 -13.53 5.72 -3.44
N SER A 129 -13.64 4.67 -2.63
CA SER A 129 -14.93 4.03 -2.36
C SER A 129 -15.94 4.99 -1.72
N ALA A 130 -15.48 5.92 -0.89
CA ALA A 130 -16.32 6.97 -0.32
C ALA A 130 -16.83 7.96 -1.38
N VAL A 131 -16.00 8.37 -2.35
CA VAL A 131 -16.44 9.19 -3.50
C VAL A 131 -17.49 8.43 -4.30
N GLN A 132 -17.23 7.16 -4.64
CA GLN A 132 -18.19 6.34 -5.40
C GLN A 132 -19.52 6.16 -4.65
N ARG A 133 -19.51 6.05 -3.33
CA ARG A 133 -20.73 5.97 -2.49
C ARG A 133 -21.44 7.32 -2.43
N PHE A 134 -20.70 8.40 -2.24
CA PHE A 134 -21.23 9.77 -2.29
C PHE A 134 -21.96 10.01 -3.61
N THR A 135 -21.29 9.76 -4.74
CA THR A 135 -21.85 10.01 -6.08
C THR A 135 -23.11 9.21 -6.32
N ARG A 136 -23.14 7.95 -5.85
CA ARG A 136 -24.35 7.12 -5.91
C ARG A 136 -25.49 7.69 -5.07
N GLU A 137 -25.26 8.13 -3.84
CA GLU A 137 -26.32 8.66 -2.98
C GLU A 137 -26.80 10.06 -3.41
N ARG A 138 -25.87 10.97 -3.70
CA ARG A 138 -26.14 12.39 -3.95
C ARG A 138 -26.41 12.71 -5.42
N ARG A 139 -26.12 11.76 -6.34
CA ARG A 139 -26.31 11.88 -7.79
C ARG A 139 -25.47 12.96 -8.46
N TYR A 140 -24.33 13.35 -7.87
CA TYR A 140 -23.32 14.20 -8.51
C TYR A 140 -21.91 13.83 -8.04
N ASP A 141 -20.88 14.20 -8.82
CA ASP A 141 -19.48 13.93 -8.49
C ASP A 141 -18.91 15.02 -7.56
N PRO A 142 -18.54 14.69 -6.31
CA PRO A 142 -17.97 15.66 -5.39
C PRO A 142 -16.54 16.10 -5.78
N VAL A 143 -15.82 15.31 -6.59
CA VAL A 143 -14.48 15.67 -7.08
C VAL A 143 -14.58 16.78 -8.13
N ALA A 144 -15.66 16.81 -8.93
CA ALA A 144 -15.91 17.88 -9.89
C ALA A 144 -16.07 19.25 -9.20
N GLU A 145 -16.69 19.30 -8.02
CA GLU A 145 -16.81 20.51 -7.20
C GLU A 145 -15.47 20.94 -6.57
N LEU A 146 -14.59 19.98 -6.27
CA LEU A 146 -13.27 20.23 -5.70
C LEU A 146 -12.26 20.73 -6.76
N LEU A 147 -12.43 20.30 -8.02
CA LEU A 147 -11.49 20.54 -9.11
C LEU A 147 -11.13 22.02 -9.33
N PRO A 148 -12.06 23.00 -9.37
CA PRO A 148 -11.71 24.39 -9.57
C PRO A 148 -10.74 24.91 -8.50
N VAL A 149 -10.96 24.53 -7.24
CA VAL A 149 -10.11 24.93 -6.11
C VAL A 149 -8.74 24.25 -6.18
N LEU A 150 -8.72 22.94 -6.49
CA LEU A 150 -7.47 22.22 -6.72
C LEU A 150 -6.67 22.83 -7.87
N ALA A 151 -7.31 23.19 -8.99
CA ALA A 151 -6.64 23.75 -10.16
C ALA A 151 -5.95 25.09 -9.84
N VAL A 152 -6.62 25.97 -9.09
CA VAL A 152 -6.03 27.23 -8.63
C VAL A 152 -4.78 26.98 -7.78
N CYS A 153 -4.85 26.04 -6.83
CA CYS A 153 -3.69 25.69 -6.00
C CYS A 153 -2.62 24.89 -6.75
N TRP A 154 -3.00 24.15 -7.79
CA TRP A 154 -2.09 23.34 -8.58
C TRP A 154 -1.15 24.21 -9.42
N GLY A 155 -1.70 25.27 -10.00
CA GLY A 155 -0.96 26.17 -10.89
C GLY A 155 -1.03 25.72 -12.36
N PRO A 156 0.04 25.87 -13.15
CA PRO A 156 0.06 25.53 -14.57
C PRO A 156 -0.43 24.10 -14.86
N ALA A 157 -1.20 23.93 -15.92
CA ALA A 157 -1.87 22.65 -16.24
C ALA A 157 -0.89 21.53 -16.64
N ASP A 158 0.28 21.90 -17.15
CA ASP A 158 1.37 21.01 -17.55
C ASP A 158 2.30 20.63 -16.37
N LEU A 159 2.15 21.29 -15.22
CA LEU A 159 2.95 21.01 -14.04
C LEU A 159 2.62 19.63 -13.47
N THR A 160 3.65 18.80 -13.31
CA THR A 160 3.60 17.59 -12.50
C THR A 160 4.15 17.85 -11.10
N ARG A 161 3.62 17.12 -10.12
CA ARG A 161 4.02 17.23 -8.72
C ARG A 161 4.36 15.86 -8.15
N SER A 162 5.28 15.85 -7.19
CA SER A 162 5.65 14.63 -6.47
C SER A 162 4.49 14.18 -5.58
N VAL A 163 4.02 12.96 -5.78
CA VAL A 163 2.95 12.35 -5.00
C VAL A 163 3.50 11.14 -4.27
N THR A 164 3.24 11.06 -2.97
CA THR A 164 3.84 10.07 -2.08
C THR A 164 2.79 9.31 -1.27
N TRP A 165 3.02 8.02 -1.05
CA TRP A 165 2.23 7.18 -0.15
C TRP A 165 3.19 6.53 0.85
N PRO A 166 3.05 6.85 2.15
CA PRO A 166 3.64 6.03 3.20
C PRO A 166 3.04 4.62 3.12
N ILE A 167 3.90 3.61 3.00
CA ILE A 167 3.50 2.21 3.09
C ILE A 167 3.74 1.76 4.52
N HIS A 168 2.67 1.27 5.14
CA HIS A 168 2.69 0.73 6.48
C HIS A 168 2.69 -0.78 6.42
N LEU A 169 3.64 -1.39 7.12
CA LEU A 169 3.70 -2.84 7.28
C LEU A 169 3.43 -3.19 8.74
N ARG A 170 2.73 -4.29 8.93
CA ARG A 170 2.66 -5.02 10.19
C ARG A 170 3.08 -6.45 9.93
N VAL A 171 4.20 -6.83 10.51
CA VAL A 171 4.88 -8.08 10.22
C VAL A 171 4.99 -8.89 11.50
N GLY A 172 4.74 -10.20 11.42
CA GLY A 172 4.88 -11.07 12.57
C GLY A 172 5.29 -12.48 12.21
N ARG A 173 5.87 -13.18 13.20
CA ARG A 173 6.21 -14.60 13.10
C ARG A 173 4.97 -15.46 13.36
N VAL A 174 4.77 -16.47 12.51
CA VAL A 174 3.68 -17.44 12.61
C VAL A 174 4.12 -18.66 13.40
#